data_AF-A0A947CMK2-F1
#
_entry.id   AF-A0A947CMK2-F1
#
_cell.length_a   1.000
_cell.length_b   1.000
_cell.length_c   1.000
_cell.angle_alpha   90.00
_cell.angle_beta   90.00
_cell.angle_gamma   90.00
#
_symmetry.space_group_name_H-M   'P 1'
#
loop_
_entity.id
_entity.type
_entity.pdbx_description
1 polymer ?
#
loop_
_entity_poly.entity_id
_entity_poly.type
_entity_poly.pdbx_seq_one_letter_code
_entity_poly.pdbx_strand_id
1 'polypeptide(L)'
;MSTTSAGPPHAPLAAKPSSSSSESSRADHAPVTLRTIRRMVRQGERFAALTCYDATTARWLERAGVPMLLVGDTAAEMILGLPGTIHAPLDFLITLTAAVKRGA
;
A
#
# COMPACT_ATOMS: atom_id res chain seq x y z
N MET A 1 -33.79 -29.56 -32.23
CA MET A 1 -33.87 -29.30 -30.78
C MET A 1 -32.55 -29.74 -30.18
N SER A 2 -31.71 -28.77 -29.86
CA SER A 2 -30.27 -28.91 -29.64
C SER A 2 -29.95 -29.57 -28.30
N THR A 3 -28.99 -30.47 -28.31
CA THR A 3 -28.47 -31.19 -27.13
C THR A 3 -27.56 -30.27 -26.33
N THR A 4 -27.97 -29.87 -25.12
CA THR A 4 -27.11 -29.14 -24.19
C THR A 4 -26.16 -30.12 -23.52
N SER A 5 -24.88 -30.02 -23.88
CA SER A 5 -23.75 -30.67 -23.20
C SER A 5 -23.50 -29.97 -21.86
N ALA A 6 -23.73 -30.68 -20.75
CA ALA A 6 -23.31 -30.25 -19.42
C ALA A 6 -21.82 -30.57 -19.24
N GLY A 7 -21.00 -29.53 -19.02
CA GLY A 7 -19.56 -29.66 -18.77
C GLY A 7 -19.24 -30.36 -17.44
N PRO A 8 -17.98 -30.82 -17.26
CA PRO A 8 -17.58 -31.59 -16.08
C PRO A 8 -17.58 -30.75 -14.79
N PRO A 9 -17.80 -31.38 -13.61
CA PRO A 9 -17.87 -30.68 -12.33
C PRO A 9 -16.51 -30.09 -11.92
N HIS A 10 -16.51 -28.83 -11.47
CA HIS A 10 -15.34 -28.17 -10.90
C HIS A 10 -14.88 -28.88 -9.61
N ALA A 11 -13.65 -29.39 -9.62
CA ALA A 11 -13.03 -29.97 -8.43
C ALA A 11 -12.75 -28.89 -7.37
N PRO A 12 -12.99 -29.15 -6.07
CA PRO A 12 -12.70 -28.19 -5.03
C PRO A 12 -11.19 -28.02 -4.86
N LEU A 13 -10.76 -26.76 -4.74
CA LEU A 13 -9.38 -26.37 -4.47
C LEU A 13 -8.99 -26.86 -3.06
N ALA A 14 -8.11 -27.85 -2.99
CA ALA A 14 -7.62 -28.38 -1.72
C ALA A 14 -6.86 -27.31 -0.92
N ALA A 15 -7.39 -26.94 0.25
CA ALA A 15 -6.71 -26.09 1.23
C ALA A 15 -5.58 -26.87 1.90
N LYS A 16 -4.35 -26.36 1.81
CA LYS A 16 -3.21 -26.86 2.62
C LYS A 16 -3.23 -26.16 3.98
N PRO A 17 -3.15 -26.91 5.11
CA PRO A 17 -2.91 -26.31 6.41
C PRO A 17 -1.40 -26.24 6.69
N SER A 18 -0.90 -25.07 7.07
CA SER A 18 0.42 -24.91 7.70
C SER A 18 0.32 -23.72 8.66
N SER A 19 0.02 -23.98 9.93
CA SER A 19 1.01 -24.08 11.01
C SER A 19 1.64 -22.71 11.36
N SER A 20 1.08 -22.13 12.43
CA SER A 20 1.72 -21.25 13.42
C SER A 20 3.14 -20.77 13.12
N SER A 21 3.28 -19.46 12.91
CA SER A 21 4.47 -18.69 13.28
C SER A 21 4.02 -17.29 13.70
N SER A 22 3.31 -17.27 14.83
CA SER A 22 3.23 -16.09 15.70
C SER A 22 4.59 -15.89 16.35
N GLU A 23 5.54 -15.25 15.65
CA GLU A 23 6.76 -14.66 16.22
C GLU A 23 7.64 -14.07 15.09
N SER A 24 7.23 -12.92 14.56
CA SER A 24 8.18 -11.93 14.04
C SER A 24 8.10 -10.72 14.98
N SER A 25 8.77 -10.88 16.11
CA SER A 25 8.93 -9.86 17.14
C SER A 25 9.62 -8.63 16.56
N ARG A 26 8.89 -7.51 16.38
CA ARG A 26 9.41 -6.17 16.08
C ARG A 26 10.71 -6.20 15.26
N ALA A 27 10.74 -6.96 14.16
CA ALA A 27 11.96 -7.09 13.39
C ALA A 27 12.29 -5.68 12.92
N ASP A 28 13.38 -5.16 13.49
CA ASP A 28 13.95 -3.84 13.34
C ASP A 28 13.69 -3.34 11.91
N HIS A 29 12.63 -2.52 11.74
CA HIS A 29 12.25 -2.02 10.42
C HIS A 29 13.30 -0.99 10.05
N ALA A 30 14.42 -1.49 9.52
CA ALA A 30 15.51 -0.68 9.03
C ALA A 30 14.90 0.37 8.09
N PRO A 31 15.18 1.66 8.30
CA PRO A 31 14.55 2.73 7.54
C PRO A 31 14.61 2.43 6.04
N VAL A 32 13.47 2.48 5.37
CA VAL A 32 13.43 2.32 3.92
C VAL A 32 14.04 3.56 3.29
N THR A 33 15.13 3.36 2.56
CA THR A 33 15.86 4.44 1.88
C THR A 33 15.71 4.29 0.37
N LEU A 34 16.10 5.33 -0.37
CA LEU A 34 16.25 5.25 -1.82
C LEU A 34 17.20 4.11 -2.26
N ARG A 35 18.20 3.75 -1.44
CA ARG A 35 19.09 2.61 -1.71
C ARG A 35 18.33 1.29 -1.59
N THR A 36 17.49 1.15 -0.57
CA THR A 36 16.61 -0.02 -0.39
C THR A 36 15.69 -0.20 -1.59
N ILE A 37 15.00 0.86 -2.01
CA ILE A 37 14.08 0.84 -3.17
C ILE A 37 14.83 0.52 -4.47
N ARG A 38 15.97 1.18 -4.74
CA ARG A 38 16.78 0.89 -5.94
C ARG A 38 17.24 -0.57 -5.99
N ARG A 39 17.59 -1.16 -4.84
CA ARG A 39 17.94 -2.58 -4.75
C ARG A 39 16.75 -3.47 -5.13
N MET A 40 15.58 -3.22 -4.55
CA MET A 40 14.36 -3.98 -4.86
C MET A 40 14.03 -3.93 -6.36
N VAL A 41 14.08 -2.74 -6.96
CA VAL A 41 13.87 -2.57 -8.41
C VAL A 41 14.90 -3.35 -9.23
N ARG A 42 16.20 -3.28 -8.90
CA ARG A 42 17.26 -4.01 -9.62
C ARG A 42 17.14 -5.52 -9.49
N GLN A 43 16.56 -6.01 -8.40
CA GLN A 43 16.33 -7.43 -8.15
C GLN A 43 14.99 -7.93 -8.72
N GLY A 44 14.17 -7.04 -9.29
CA GLY A 44 12.82 -7.38 -9.74
C GLY A 44 11.84 -7.68 -8.59
N GLU A 45 12.20 -7.28 -7.35
CA GLU A 45 11.36 -7.43 -6.17
C GLU A 45 10.27 -6.35 -6.20
N ARG A 46 9.00 -6.79 -6.20
CA ARG A 46 7.85 -5.89 -6.15
C ARG A 46 7.65 -5.40 -4.72
N PHE A 47 7.31 -4.13 -4.58
CA PHE A 47 7.00 -3.52 -3.29
C PHE A 47 5.69 -2.73 -3.36
N ALA A 48 5.00 -2.62 -2.23
CA ALA A 48 3.78 -1.82 -2.12
C ALA A 48 4.12 -0.34 -1.95
N ALA A 49 3.41 0.53 -2.66
CA ALA A 49 3.43 1.97 -2.46
C ALA A 49 1.99 2.46 -2.35
N LEU A 50 1.65 3.16 -1.27
CA LEU A 50 0.29 3.60 -1.00
C LEU A 50 0.24 5.10 -0.80
N THR A 51 -0.84 5.72 -1.25
CA THR A 51 -1.11 7.12 -0.94
C THR A 51 -1.46 7.28 0.53
N CYS A 52 -0.99 8.36 1.15
CA CYS A 52 -1.24 8.65 2.56
C CYS A 52 -1.29 10.17 2.78
N TYR A 53 -2.25 10.62 3.57
CA TYR A 53 -2.55 12.05 3.75
C TYR A 53 -2.60 12.48 5.21
N ASP A 54 -2.55 11.56 6.18
CA ASP A 54 -2.68 11.87 7.60
C ASP A 54 -1.79 10.99 8.49
N ALA A 55 -1.57 11.45 9.72
CA ALA A 55 -0.68 10.79 10.68
C ALA A 55 -1.23 9.44 11.18
N THR A 56 -2.54 9.28 11.28
CA THR A 56 -3.18 8.07 11.82
C THR A 56 -3.03 6.93 10.82
N THR A 57 -3.37 7.18 9.56
CA THR A 57 -3.20 6.23 8.46
C THR A 57 -1.73 5.87 8.29
N ALA A 58 -0.81 6.86 8.31
CA ALA A 58 0.63 6.62 8.21
C ALA A 58 1.13 5.64 9.29
N ARG A 59 0.71 5.81 10.55
CA ARG A 59 1.08 4.90 11.65
C ARG A 59 0.64 3.47 11.40
N TRP A 60 -0.55 3.27 10.82
CA TRP A 60 -1.05 1.93 10.53
C TRP A 60 -0.32 1.29 9.34
N LEU A 61 -0.03 2.07 8.30
CA LEU A 61 0.70 1.58 7.13
C LEU A 61 2.16 1.24 7.46
N GLU A 62 2.81 2.05 8.31
CA GLU A 62 4.15 1.76 8.83
C GLU A 62 4.17 0.44 9.62
N ARG A 63 3.19 0.24 10.51
CA ARG A 63 3.03 -1.02 11.27
C ARG A 63 2.73 -2.22 10.38
N ALA A 64 2.09 -1.99 9.23
CA ALA A 64 1.83 -3.01 8.23
C ALA A 64 3.06 -3.29 7.34
N GLY A 65 4.16 -2.56 7.51
CA GLY A 65 5.40 -2.74 6.75
C GLY A 65 5.33 -2.22 5.32
N VAL A 66 4.49 -1.21 5.05
CA VAL A 66 4.41 -0.59 3.71
C VAL A 66 5.68 0.22 3.46
N PRO A 67 6.50 -0.14 2.46
CA PRO A 67 7.84 0.45 2.32
C PRO A 67 7.84 1.87 1.74
N MET A 68 6.72 2.34 1.17
CA MET A 68 6.62 3.66 0.57
C MET A 68 5.23 4.27 0.78
N LEU A 69 5.20 5.43 1.41
CA LEU A 69 4.02 6.28 1.54
C LEU A 69 4.16 7.49 0.61
N LEU A 70 3.13 7.74 -0.20
CA LEU A 70 3.08 8.85 -1.15
C LEU A 70 2.08 9.92 -0.70
N VAL A 71 2.57 11.14 -0.48
CA VAL A 71 1.72 12.31 -0.32
C VAL A 71 1.51 12.92 -1.69
N GLY A 72 0.43 12.51 -2.36
CA GLY A 72 0.08 12.93 -3.71
C GLY A 72 -0.77 14.18 -3.78
N ASP A 73 -0.75 14.85 -4.93
CA ASP A 73 -1.63 15.96 -5.31
C ASP A 73 -3.10 15.54 -5.49
N THR A 74 -3.37 14.25 -5.64
CA THR A 74 -4.72 13.64 -5.55
C THR A 74 -5.42 13.91 -4.22
N ALA A 75 -4.72 14.40 -3.20
CA ALA A 75 -5.33 14.97 -2.01
C ALA A 75 -6.26 16.16 -2.31
N ALA A 76 -6.02 16.92 -3.39
CA ALA A 76 -6.91 17.99 -3.83
C ALA A 76 -8.31 17.46 -4.15
N GLU A 77 -8.40 16.33 -4.86
CA GLU A 77 -9.68 15.71 -5.17
C GLU A 77 -10.26 14.98 -3.95
N MET A 78 -9.45 14.15 -3.30
CA MET A 78 -9.94 13.21 -2.27
C MET A 78 -10.20 13.85 -0.91
N ILE A 79 -9.44 14.90 -0.55
CA ILE A 79 -9.55 15.57 0.75
C ILE A 79 -10.27 16.90 0.63
N LEU A 80 -9.98 17.69 -0.41
CA LEU A 80 -10.56 19.02 -0.58
C LEU A 80 -11.78 19.04 -1.51
N GLY A 81 -12.05 17.96 -2.26
CA GLY A 81 -13.17 17.91 -3.21
C GLY A 81 -12.98 18.80 -4.45
N LEU A 82 -11.74 19.16 -4.78
CA LEU A 82 -11.43 19.97 -5.96
C LEU A 82 -11.62 19.14 -7.25
N PRO A 83 -11.86 19.78 -8.40
CA PRO A 83 -12.19 19.08 -9.65
C PRO A 83 -10.98 18.42 -10.33
N GLY A 84 -9.78 18.54 -9.75
CA GLY A 84 -8.57 17.92 -10.28
C GLY A 84 -7.33 18.29 -9.48
N THR A 85 -6.22 17.59 -9.73
CA THR A 85 -4.99 17.76 -8.94
C THR A 85 -4.22 19.04 -9.22
N ILE A 86 -4.44 19.68 -10.38
CA ILE A 86 -3.83 20.97 -10.75
C ILE A 86 -4.17 22.09 -9.75
N HIS A 87 -5.25 21.92 -8.99
CA HIS A 87 -5.71 22.89 -7.99
C HIS A 87 -5.12 22.65 -6.59
N ALA A 88 -4.22 21.66 -6.43
CA ALA A 88 -3.59 21.35 -5.15
C ALA A 88 -2.75 22.53 -4.62
N PRO A 89 -3.13 23.17 -3.49
CA PRO A 89 -2.31 24.20 -2.90
C PRO A 89 -1.02 23.61 -2.32
N LEU A 90 0.12 24.24 -2.57
CA LEU A 90 1.41 23.73 -2.09
C LEU A 90 1.47 23.67 -0.55
N ASP A 91 0.98 24.71 0.14
CA ASP A 91 0.97 24.77 1.61
C ASP A 91 0.14 23.65 2.23
N PHE A 92 -0.93 23.24 1.53
CA PHE A 92 -1.74 22.09 1.92
C PHE A 92 -0.94 20.79 1.83
N LEU A 93 -0.25 20.54 0.71
CA LEU A 93 0.60 19.36 0.54
C LEU A 93 1.77 19.31 1.54
N ILE A 94 2.36 20.46 1.87
CA ILE A 94 3.38 20.57 2.93
C ILE A 94 2.79 20.14 4.28
N THR A 95 1.58 20.60 4.60
CA THR A 95 0.90 20.26 5.85
C THR A 95 0.60 18.77 5.95
N LEU A 96 0.08 18.16 4.88
CA LEU A 96 -0.16 16.71 4.83
C LEU A 96 1.15 15.94 4.96
N THR A 97 2.21 16.38 4.27
CA THR A 97 3.53 15.74 4.36
C THR A 97 4.08 15.78 5.78
N ALA A 98 3.96 16.92 6.46
CA ALA A 98 4.37 17.05 7.86
C ALA A 98 3.53 16.17 8.80
N ALA A 99 2.25 15.95 8.51
CA ALA A 99 1.40 15.05 9.28
C ALA A 99 1.80 13.57 9.05
N VAL A 100 1.98 13.15 7.80
CA VAL A 100 2.43 11.79 7.45
C VAL A 100 3.80 11.50 8.06
N LYS A 101 4.76 12.44 7.99
CA LYS A 101 6.10 12.29 8.58
C LYS A 101 6.09 12.13 10.11
N ARG A 102 5.06 12.65 10.80
CA ARG A 102 4.86 12.44 12.24
C ARG A 102 4.25 11.06 12.55
N GLY A 103 3.69 10.39 11.56
CA GLY A 103 3.12 9.05 11.67
C GLY A 103 4.06 7.92 11.24
N ALA A 104 4.98 8.19 10.31
CA ALA A 104 5.99 7.27 9.77
C ALA A 104 7.32 8.00 9.43
#